data_AF-A0A2G5FA71-F1
#
_entry.id   AF-A0A2G5FA71-F1
#
_cell.length_a   1.000
_cell.length_b   1.000
_cell.length_c   1.000
_cell.angle_alpha   90.00
_cell.angle_beta   90.00
_cell.angle_gamma   90.00
#
_symmetry.space_group_name_H-M   'P 1'
#
loop_
_entity.id
_entity.type
_entity.pdbx_description
1 polymer ?
#
loop_
_entity_poly.entity_id
_entity_poly.type
_entity_poly.pdbx_seq_one_letter_code
_entity_poly.pdbx_strand_id
1 'polypeptide(L)'
;MLERVLSLRSRNSQINEEGDEDDESKTRGKHVSFAMRATNYISKIGFLWPCLLFIFFLILADIFVHYRNIMCHSSSFSSSSRDSFYSRFNFFGIDDGLDSDFGLLGVPWCRSKYGKTVEWTSKDLLKGLEEFVPIYETRPIKNNMYGMGFDHSFGLWFISRWLKPDLMIESGAFKGHSTWVLRQANPDTPIVSLSPRHPEKYLKKGPAYVDGNCTYFAGKDFVDFGSVNWESVLKKHGVTDPNRVLIFFDDHQNELKRLKQALKAGFRHLVFEDNYDTGTGDHYSFRQICDQFYIRGECLSVLMVFVFFYVLLFVISNKMHLAWKIKKDLCGRYYV
;
A
#
# COMPACT_ATOMS: atom_id res chain seq x y z
N MET A 1 -8.05 31.27 -76.04
CA MET A 1 -7.27 31.82 -74.92
C MET A 1 -7.99 31.47 -73.62
N LEU A 2 -7.25 30.83 -72.72
CA LEU A 2 -7.30 30.82 -71.24
C LEU A 2 -8.63 30.97 -70.46
N GLU A 3 -8.80 30.02 -69.51
CA GLU A 3 -9.30 30.17 -68.11
C GLU A 3 -10.76 30.63 -67.85
N ARG A 4 -11.48 30.18 -66.82
CA ARG A 4 -11.40 29.05 -65.87
C ARG A 4 -12.79 28.95 -65.20
N VAL A 5 -13.33 27.73 -65.20
CA VAL A 5 -14.21 27.07 -64.20
C VAL A 5 -15.56 27.73 -63.83
N LEU A 6 -16.62 27.05 -64.26
CA LEU A 6 -18.04 27.28 -63.97
C LEU A 6 -18.55 26.40 -62.82
N SER A 7 -19.39 27.03 -61.99
CA SER A 7 -20.49 26.45 -61.22
C SER A 7 -21.41 25.58 -62.08
N LEU A 8 -22.03 24.54 -61.51
CA LEU A 8 -23.31 24.01 -62.02
C LEU A 8 -24.07 23.24 -60.91
N ARG A 9 -25.17 23.81 -60.43
CA ARG A 9 -26.32 23.07 -59.90
C ARG A 9 -27.53 23.45 -60.76
N SER A 10 -28.01 22.49 -61.53
CA SER A 10 -29.22 22.47 -62.37
C SER A 10 -30.21 21.50 -61.69
N ARG A 11 -31.54 21.49 -61.82
CA ARG A 11 -32.60 22.18 -62.58
C ARG A 11 -33.92 21.74 -61.88
N ASN A 12 -34.93 22.62 -61.79
CA ASN A 12 -36.23 22.59 -62.49
C ASN A 12 -36.95 21.21 -62.59
N SER A 13 -38.28 21.07 -62.52
CA SER A 13 -39.42 21.96 -62.23
C SER A 13 -40.72 21.17 -62.45
N GLN A 14 -41.79 21.57 -61.75
CA GLN A 14 -43.21 21.60 -62.18
C GLN A 14 -44.04 20.30 -62.37
N ILE A 15 -45.24 20.29 -61.76
CA ILE A 15 -46.60 20.34 -62.38
C ILE A 15 -47.67 20.11 -61.27
N ASN A 16 -48.84 20.75 -61.47
CA ASN A 16 -49.96 21.01 -60.56
C ASN A 16 -51.06 19.90 -60.50
N GLU A 17 -52.12 20.23 -59.73
CA GLU A 17 -53.54 19.80 -59.76
C GLU A 17 -53.93 18.68 -58.77
N GLU A 18 -54.69 18.95 -57.70
CA GLU A 18 -56.13 19.28 -57.55
C GLU A 18 -57.09 18.11 -57.86
N GLY A 19 -58.03 17.85 -56.93
CA GLY A 19 -59.31 17.20 -57.24
C GLY A 19 -59.72 15.96 -56.43
N ASP A 20 -60.75 16.15 -55.60
CA ASP A 20 -61.94 15.31 -55.40
C ASP A 20 -61.97 14.09 -54.45
N GLU A 21 -62.64 14.34 -53.32
CA GLU A 21 -63.92 13.78 -52.86
C GLU A 21 -64.24 12.27 -52.96
N ASP A 22 -64.59 11.78 -51.76
CA ASP A 22 -65.71 10.91 -51.39
C ASP A 22 -65.71 9.38 -51.58
N ASP A 23 -66.11 8.79 -50.44
CA ASP A 23 -67.00 7.66 -50.24
C ASP A 23 -66.50 6.27 -49.78
N GLU A 24 -66.90 6.03 -48.52
CA GLU A 24 -67.58 4.85 -47.99
C GLU A 24 -66.99 3.42 -48.14
N SER A 25 -66.64 2.93 -46.94
CA SER A 25 -67.17 1.69 -46.35
C SER A 25 -66.33 0.40 -46.45
N LYS A 26 -66.08 -0.09 -45.22
CA LYS A 26 -65.91 -1.49 -44.80
C LYS A 26 -64.62 -2.26 -45.21
N THR A 27 -63.79 -2.32 -44.17
CA THR A 27 -63.13 -3.54 -43.64
C THR A 27 -61.99 -4.17 -44.41
N ARG A 28 -60.76 -3.88 -43.97
CA ARG A 28 -59.80 -4.93 -43.54
C ARG A 28 -58.62 -4.28 -42.84
N GLY A 29 -58.52 -4.50 -41.53
CA GLY A 29 -57.34 -4.12 -40.78
C GLY A 29 -56.11 -4.86 -41.27
N LYS A 30 -54.98 -4.15 -41.36
CA LYS A 30 -53.66 -4.63 -40.95
C LYS A 30 -52.57 -3.55 -41.12
N HIS A 31 -51.69 -3.53 -40.12
CA HIS A 31 -50.29 -3.05 -40.13
C HIS A 31 -50.02 -1.57 -39.82
N VAL A 32 -50.25 -1.19 -38.56
CA VAL A 32 -49.27 -0.34 -37.87
C VAL A 32 -48.09 -1.24 -37.49
N SER A 33 -46.94 -1.00 -38.11
CA SER A 33 -45.70 -1.74 -37.91
C SER A 33 -45.29 -1.80 -36.43
N PHE A 34 -44.90 -3.01 -35.97
CA PHE A 34 -44.38 -3.28 -34.63
C PHE A 34 -43.20 -2.36 -34.26
N ALA A 35 -42.43 -1.91 -35.25
CA ALA A 35 -41.29 -1.00 -35.07
C ALA A 35 -41.69 0.41 -34.56
N MET A 36 -42.92 0.86 -34.86
CA MET A 36 -43.40 2.18 -34.46
C MET A 36 -44.06 2.18 -33.07
N ARG A 37 -44.49 1.01 -32.56
CA ARG A 37 -44.90 0.84 -31.15
C ARG A 37 -43.70 0.67 -30.21
N ALA A 38 -42.62 0.02 -30.66
CA ALA A 38 -41.42 -0.18 -29.84
C ALA A 38 -40.67 1.13 -29.55
N THR A 39 -40.60 2.05 -30.53
CA THR A 39 -39.89 3.33 -30.39
C THR A 39 -40.57 4.31 -29.41
N ASN A 40 -41.91 4.29 -29.32
CA ASN A 40 -42.64 5.10 -28.34
C ASN A 40 -42.62 4.55 -26.89
N TYR A 41 -42.27 3.27 -26.71
CA TYR A 41 -42.05 2.70 -25.37
C TYR A 41 -40.62 2.97 -24.87
N ILE A 42 -39.64 3.00 -25.77
CA ILE A 42 -38.23 3.26 -25.44
C ILE A 42 -37.99 4.73 -25.03
N SER A 43 -38.75 5.68 -25.60
CA SER A 43 -38.64 7.10 -25.21
C SER A 43 -39.31 7.45 -23.87
N LYS A 44 -40.27 6.63 -23.40
CA LYS A 44 -40.95 6.82 -22.10
C LYS A 44 -40.31 6.05 -20.93
N ILE A 45 -39.44 5.07 -21.21
CA ILE A 45 -38.69 4.29 -20.20
C ILE A 45 -37.25 4.79 -20.01
N GLY A 46 -36.78 5.71 -20.86
CA GLY A 46 -35.40 6.20 -20.87
C GLY A 46 -34.88 6.83 -19.57
N PHE A 47 -35.77 7.28 -18.66
CA PHE A 47 -35.37 7.80 -17.35
C PHE A 47 -35.19 6.71 -16.28
N LEU A 48 -35.82 5.54 -16.45
CA LEU A 48 -35.70 4.42 -15.52
C LEU A 48 -34.49 3.54 -15.83
N TRP A 49 -34.02 3.52 -17.08
CA TRP A 49 -32.86 2.71 -17.49
C TRP A 49 -31.56 3.06 -16.73
N PRO A 50 -31.20 4.34 -16.49
CA PRO A 50 -30.05 4.68 -15.67
C PRO A 50 -30.21 4.23 -14.21
N CYS A 51 -31.43 4.33 -13.66
CA CYS A 51 -31.73 3.89 -12.30
C CYS A 51 -31.69 2.36 -12.17
N LEU A 52 -32.22 1.63 -13.16
CA LEU A 52 -32.18 0.17 -13.20
C LEU A 52 -30.77 -0.35 -13.41
N LEU A 53 -29.95 0.32 -14.24
CA LEU A 53 -28.52 0.03 -14.36
C LEU A 53 -27.79 0.31 -13.05
N PHE A 54 -28.08 1.42 -12.38
CA PHE A 54 -27.48 1.76 -11.09
C PHE A 54 -27.84 0.73 -10.02
N ILE A 55 -29.12 0.33 -9.94
CA ILE A 55 -29.60 -0.74 -9.04
C ILE A 55 -28.94 -2.07 -9.40
N PHE A 56 -28.78 -2.40 -10.69
CA PHE A 56 -28.07 -3.59 -11.14
C PHE A 56 -26.60 -3.58 -10.70
N PHE A 57 -25.90 -2.44 -10.80
CA PHE A 57 -24.53 -2.30 -10.29
C PHE A 57 -24.46 -2.36 -8.77
N LEU A 58 -25.46 -1.84 -8.04
CA LEU A 58 -25.56 -1.99 -6.59
C LEU A 58 -25.78 -3.45 -6.18
N ILE A 59 -26.63 -4.18 -6.90
CA ILE A 59 -26.87 -5.61 -6.67
C ILE A 59 -25.61 -6.41 -6.99
N LEU A 60 -24.90 -6.11 -8.07
CA LEU A 60 -23.61 -6.76 -8.37
C LEU A 60 -22.54 -6.43 -7.32
N ALA A 61 -22.49 -5.20 -6.82
CA ALA A 61 -21.59 -4.81 -5.73
C ALA A 61 -21.93 -5.53 -4.43
N ASP A 62 -23.23 -5.67 -4.10
CA ASP A 62 -23.69 -6.38 -2.92
C ASP A 62 -23.44 -7.89 -3.04
N ILE A 63 -23.69 -8.49 -4.21
CA ILE A 63 -23.31 -9.89 -4.50
C ILE A 63 -21.80 -10.07 -4.38
N PHE A 64 -20.98 -9.12 -4.85
CA PHE A 64 -19.51 -9.20 -4.76
C PHE A 64 -19.02 -9.05 -3.31
N VAL A 65 -19.63 -8.18 -2.51
CA VAL A 65 -19.36 -8.03 -1.08
C VAL A 65 -19.83 -9.29 -0.31
N HIS A 66 -20.97 -9.87 -0.68
CA HIS A 66 -21.49 -11.09 -0.08
C HIS A 66 -20.65 -12.33 -0.47
N TYR A 67 -20.16 -12.41 -1.71
CA TYR A 67 -19.21 -13.44 -2.13
C TYR A 67 -17.84 -13.28 -1.47
N ARG A 68 -17.38 -12.04 -1.23
CA ARG A 68 -16.21 -11.80 -0.36
C ARG A 68 -16.45 -12.27 1.07
N ASN A 69 -17.66 -12.11 1.61
CA ASN A 69 -18.00 -12.61 2.94
C ASN A 69 -18.15 -14.15 3.01
N ILE A 70 -18.41 -14.83 1.87
CA ILE A 70 -18.43 -16.30 1.77
C ILE A 70 -17.01 -16.87 1.53
N MET A 71 -16.13 -16.14 0.84
CA MET A 71 -14.71 -16.51 0.64
C MET A 71 -13.76 -16.00 1.74
N CYS A 72 -14.29 -15.26 2.72
CA CYS A 72 -13.59 -14.89 3.96
C CYS A 72 -14.38 -15.32 5.21
N HIS A 73 -15.02 -16.50 5.16
CA HIS A 73 -15.56 -17.16 6.36
C HIS A 73 -14.72 -18.38 6.73
N SER A 74 -13.59 -18.13 7.38
CA SER A 74 -13.12 -18.99 8.47
C SER A 74 -12.11 -18.21 9.33
N SER A 75 -12.63 -17.47 10.32
CA SER A 75 -12.10 -17.47 11.69
C SER A 75 -12.83 -16.42 12.53
N SER A 76 -14.03 -16.78 12.94
CA SER A 76 -14.55 -16.30 14.22
C SER A 76 -13.66 -16.90 15.32
N PHE A 77 -12.58 -16.22 15.71
CA PHE A 77 -11.84 -16.61 16.92
C PHE A 77 -12.53 -15.96 18.13
N SER A 78 -13.57 -16.64 18.61
CA SER A 78 -14.06 -16.42 19.96
C SER A 78 -13.00 -16.87 20.95
N SER A 79 -12.64 -15.95 21.84
CA SER A 79 -11.85 -16.19 23.03
C SER A 79 -12.46 -17.29 23.91
N SER A 80 -11.85 -18.47 23.94
CA SER A 80 -11.85 -19.35 25.12
C SER A 80 -11.07 -20.64 24.83
N SER A 81 -10.27 -21.04 25.82
CA SER A 81 -9.65 -22.36 25.99
C SER A 81 -8.24 -22.53 25.39
N ARG A 82 -7.26 -22.24 26.25
CA ARG A 82 -5.98 -22.98 26.30
C ARG A 82 -6.31 -24.47 26.48
N ASP A 83 -5.41 -25.33 26.01
CA ASP A 83 -5.42 -26.80 26.13
C ASP A 83 -6.02 -27.58 24.94
N SER A 84 -5.29 -27.68 23.82
CA SER A 84 -5.26 -28.94 23.02
C SER A 84 -4.15 -29.07 21.96
N PHE A 85 -3.16 -28.17 21.88
CA PHE A 85 -2.25 -28.14 20.72
C PHE A 85 -1.06 -29.13 20.73
N TYR A 86 -0.94 -30.03 21.72
CA TYR A 86 0.25 -30.89 21.87
C TYR A 86 0.06 -32.39 21.57
N SER A 87 -1.10 -32.87 21.09
CA SER A 87 -1.32 -34.33 20.96
C SER A 87 -1.50 -34.90 19.55
N ARG A 88 -1.13 -34.19 18.48
CA ARG A 88 -1.38 -34.70 17.11
C ARG A 88 -0.19 -34.72 16.14
N PHE A 89 1.03 -34.71 16.66
CA PHE A 89 2.24 -35.06 15.91
C PHE A 89 2.94 -36.23 16.58
N ASN A 90 2.38 -37.43 16.39
CA ASN A 90 3.09 -38.70 16.50
C ASN A 90 2.17 -39.82 15.98
N PHE A 91 1.88 -39.79 14.68
CA PHE A 91 1.35 -40.97 14.01
C PHE A 91 1.66 -40.88 12.51
N PHE A 92 2.48 -41.81 12.05
CA PHE A 92 3.14 -41.93 10.73
C PHE A 92 4.44 -41.15 10.59
N GLY A 93 5.54 -41.85 10.93
CA GLY A 93 6.85 -41.56 10.36
C GLY A 93 6.83 -41.86 8.86
N ILE A 94 7.01 -40.81 8.07
CA ILE A 94 7.47 -40.87 6.69
C ILE A 94 8.60 -39.85 6.62
N ASP A 95 9.81 -40.38 6.43
CA ASP A 95 11.02 -39.64 6.07
C ASP A 95 10.88 -39.04 4.66
N ASP A 96 11.65 -37.98 4.45
CA ASP A 96 12.04 -37.39 3.18
C ASP A 96 10.98 -36.67 2.32
N GLY A 97 11.06 -35.34 2.42
CA GLY A 97 11.07 -34.50 1.22
C GLY A 97 9.71 -34.15 0.67
N LEU A 98 9.03 -33.18 1.30
CA LEU A 98 8.17 -32.15 0.69
C LEU A 98 7.68 -31.23 1.82
N ASP A 99 8.60 -30.72 2.65
CA ASP A 99 8.28 -29.61 3.52
C ASP A 99 7.98 -28.42 2.62
N SER A 100 6.71 -28.00 2.61
CA SER A 100 6.23 -26.78 1.98
C SER A 100 7.28 -25.67 2.13
N ASP A 101 7.87 -25.23 1.01
CA ASP A 101 8.87 -24.15 0.95
C ASP A 101 8.38 -22.83 1.54
N PHE A 102 7.10 -22.77 1.87
CA PHE A 102 6.43 -21.65 2.49
C PHE A 102 6.41 -21.82 4.02
N GLY A 103 6.96 -20.84 4.76
CA GLY A 103 6.86 -20.74 6.20
C GLY A 103 5.41 -20.65 6.70
N LEU A 104 5.22 -20.55 8.02
CA LEU A 104 3.93 -20.63 8.72
C LEU A 104 2.80 -19.73 8.16
N LEU A 105 3.15 -18.71 7.36
CA LEU A 105 2.23 -17.75 6.73
C LEU A 105 2.15 -17.87 5.19
N GLY A 106 2.64 -18.95 4.57
CA GLY A 106 2.57 -19.07 3.11
C GLY A 106 3.65 -18.26 2.37
N VAL A 107 4.77 -17.94 3.04
CA VAL A 107 5.88 -17.12 2.49
C VAL A 107 7.08 -17.99 2.21
N PRO A 108 7.72 -17.96 1.04
CA PRO A 108 8.93 -18.73 0.80
C PRO A 108 9.94 -18.44 1.90
N TRP A 109 10.48 -19.47 2.55
CA TRP A 109 11.65 -19.29 3.39
C TRP A 109 12.71 -18.56 2.54
N CYS A 110 13.06 -17.33 2.93
CA CYS A 110 14.12 -16.58 2.27
C CYS A 110 15.44 -17.28 2.60
N ARG A 111 15.78 -18.33 1.85
CA ARG A 111 17.07 -18.99 1.94
C ARG A 111 18.12 -18.05 1.34
N SER A 112 19.29 -18.03 1.96
CA SER A 112 20.46 -17.40 1.35
C SER A 112 20.62 -17.92 -0.07
N LYS A 113 20.83 -17.01 -1.03
CA LYS A 113 21.10 -17.36 -2.44
C LYS A 113 22.23 -18.40 -2.58
N TYR A 114 23.17 -18.41 -1.64
CA TYR A 114 24.33 -19.28 -1.64
C TYR A 114 24.22 -20.45 -0.66
N GLY A 115 23.03 -20.72 -0.11
CA GLY A 115 22.82 -21.77 0.89
C GLY A 115 23.54 -21.56 2.21
N LYS A 116 24.17 -20.39 2.41
CA LYS A 116 24.84 -20.05 3.67
C LYS A 116 23.80 -19.85 4.77
N THR A 117 23.93 -20.61 5.83
CA THR A 117 23.17 -20.42 7.06
C THR A 117 23.86 -19.41 7.97
N VAL A 118 23.11 -18.86 8.90
CA VAL A 118 23.65 -18.11 10.03
C VAL A 118 24.46 -19.04 10.93
N GLU A 119 25.43 -18.49 11.66
CA GLU A 119 26.31 -19.26 12.55
C GLU A 119 25.65 -19.59 13.90
N TRP A 120 24.69 -18.78 14.34
CA TRP A 120 23.95 -19.00 15.59
C TRP A 120 22.88 -20.08 15.44
N THR A 121 22.55 -20.74 16.54
CA THR A 121 21.58 -21.84 16.62
C THR A 121 20.34 -21.44 17.42
N SER A 122 19.31 -22.28 17.41
CA SER A 122 18.13 -22.10 18.28
C SER A 122 18.49 -22.11 19.77
N LYS A 123 19.57 -22.80 20.17
CA LYS A 123 20.04 -22.77 21.57
C LYS A 123 20.61 -21.41 21.95
N ASP A 124 21.32 -20.75 21.02
CA ASP A 124 21.83 -19.40 21.22
C ASP A 124 20.69 -18.39 21.32
N LEU A 125 19.64 -18.55 20.49
CA LEU A 125 18.44 -17.73 20.59
C LEU A 125 17.71 -17.90 21.93
N LEU A 126 17.54 -19.14 22.40
CA LEU A 126 16.90 -19.40 23.71
C LEU A 126 17.70 -18.77 24.86
N LYS A 127 19.02 -18.93 24.85
CA LYS A 127 19.90 -18.28 25.84
C LYS A 127 19.81 -16.76 25.75
N GLY A 128 19.82 -16.21 24.53
CA GLY A 128 19.64 -14.78 24.32
C GLY A 128 18.30 -14.29 24.86
N LEU A 129 17.23 -15.07 24.72
CA LEU A 129 15.91 -14.73 25.23
C LEU A 129 15.89 -14.71 26.77
N GLU A 130 16.50 -15.71 27.41
CA GLU A 130 16.67 -15.75 28.87
C GLU A 130 17.42 -14.53 29.41
N GLU A 131 18.46 -14.07 28.69
CA GLU A 131 19.19 -12.84 29.04
C GLU A 131 18.38 -11.57 28.76
N PHE A 132 17.64 -11.52 27.65
CA PHE A 132 16.98 -10.30 27.18
C PHE A 132 15.67 -9.98 27.89
N VAL A 133 14.88 -10.98 28.29
CA VAL A 133 13.60 -10.77 28.98
C VAL A 133 13.74 -9.83 30.19
N PRO A 134 14.63 -10.08 31.18
CA PRO A 134 14.76 -9.19 32.33
C PRO A 134 15.27 -7.80 31.92
N ILE A 135 16.09 -7.69 30.87
CA ILE A 135 16.53 -6.39 30.34
C ILE A 135 15.31 -5.62 29.80
N TYR A 136 14.49 -6.24 28.94
CA TYR A 136 13.31 -5.62 28.34
C TYR A 136 12.26 -5.16 29.36
N GLU A 137 12.17 -5.84 30.50
CA GLU A 137 11.35 -5.41 31.63
C GLU A 137 11.80 -4.07 32.22
N THR A 138 13.10 -3.73 32.15
CA THR A 138 13.63 -2.45 32.65
C THR A 138 13.45 -1.28 31.68
N ARG A 139 12.94 -1.52 30.46
CA ARG A 139 12.83 -0.48 29.43
C ARG A 139 12.17 0.82 29.94
N PRO A 140 12.69 1.99 29.54
CA PRO A 140 12.17 3.28 29.99
C PRO A 140 10.77 3.57 29.41
N ILE A 141 10.47 3.05 28.23
CA ILE A 141 9.20 3.26 27.52
C ILE A 141 8.32 2.02 27.69
N LYS A 142 7.49 2.00 28.74
CA LYS A 142 6.60 0.85 29.03
C LYS A 142 5.52 0.66 27.96
N ASN A 143 4.90 1.77 27.55
CA ASN A 143 3.92 1.82 26.47
C ASN A 143 4.58 2.37 25.20
N ASN A 144 5.09 1.45 24.37
CA ASN A 144 5.71 1.77 23.09
C ASN A 144 4.74 1.61 21.91
N MET A 145 3.47 1.97 22.08
CA MET A 145 2.51 2.02 20.99
C MET A 145 3.06 2.88 19.84
N TYR A 146 3.01 2.32 18.62
CA TYR A 146 3.62 2.83 17.37
C TYR A 146 5.14 2.71 17.23
N GLY A 147 5.81 1.99 18.13
CA GLY A 147 7.23 1.69 17.95
C GLY A 147 7.49 0.20 18.10
N MET A 148 8.76 -0.15 17.95
CA MET A 148 9.26 -1.52 18.02
C MET A 148 8.78 -2.29 19.27
N GLY A 149 8.24 -3.50 19.04
CA GLY A 149 7.75 -4.46 20.04
C GLY A 149 8.84 -5.37 20.62
N PHE A 150 8.45 -6.36 21.43
CA PHE A 150 9.39 -7.24 22.15
C PHE A 150 10.23 -8.11 21.21
N ASP A 151 9.60 -8.74 20.24
CA ASP A 151 10.18 -9.60 19.22
C ASP A 151 11.21 -8.87 18.35
N HIS A 152 10.84 -7.71 17.83
CA HIS A 152 11.75 -6.86 17.06
C HIS A 152 12.90 -6.34 17.95
N SER A 153 12.61 -5.96 19.19
CA SER A 153 13.63 -5.52 20.16
C SER A 153 14.63 -6.65 20.46
N PHE A 154 14.14 -7.88 20.63
CA PHE A 154 14.98 -9.04 20.88
C PHE A 154 15.88 -9.34 19.67
N GLY A 155 15.31 -9.32 18.45
CA GLY A 155 16.08 -9.52 17.22
C GLY A 155 17.21 -8.50 17.07
N LEU A 156 16.91 -7.22 17.28
CA LEU A 156 17.91 -6.15 17.23
C LEU A 156 18.99 -6.31 18.32
N TRP A 157 18.58 -6.59 19.55
CA TRP A 157 19.51 -6.81 20.65
C TRP A 157 20.44 -7.99 20.36
N PHE A 158 19.87 -9.13 19.96
CA PHE A 158 20.61 -10.37 19.70
C PHE A 158 21.61 -10.20 18.57
N ILE A 159 21.20 -9.66 17.42
CA ILE A 159 22.11 -9.52 16.27
C ILE A 159 23.20 -8.48 16.54
N SER A 160 22.89 -7.43 17.29
CA SER A 160 23.86 -6.42 17.72
C SER A 160 24.92 -7.02 18.66
N ARG A 161 24.51 -7.88 19.60
CA ARG A 161 25.42 -8.67 20.45
C ARG A 161 26.28 -9.65 19.66
N TRP A 162 25.67 -10.33 18.68
CA TRP A 162 26.34 -11.34 17.88
C TRP A 162 27.45 -10.73 17.00
N LEU A 163 27.14 -9.63 16.31
CA LEU A 163 28.06 -8.98 15.37
C LEU A 163 29.20 -8.20 16.06
N LYS A 164 28.99 -7.73 17.30
CA LYS A 164 29.95 -6.91 18.07
C LYS A 164 30.52 -5.76 17.22
N PRO A 165 29.67 -4.85 16.74
CA PRO A 165 30.09 -3.78 15.84
C PRO A 165 30.97 -2.75 16.55
N ASP A 166 31.82 -2.08 15.77
CA ASP A 166 32.63 -0.94 16.25
C ASP A 166 31.81 0.37 16.26
N LEU A 167 30.72 0.41 15.50
CA LEU A 167 29.76 1.51 15.45
C LEU A 167 28.36 1.00 15.12
N MET A 168 27.36 1.54 15.81
CA MET A 168 25.95 1.30 15.50
C MET A 168 25.32 2.57 14.94
N ILE A 169 24.60 2.44 13.83
CA ILE A 169 23.87 3.54 13.20
C ILE A 169 22.38 3.19 13.24
N GLU A 170 21.57 4.14 13.64
CA GLU A 170 20.11 4.04 13.63
C GLU A 170 19.54 5.17 12.76
N SER A 171 18.65 4.82 11.84
CA SER A 171 17.83 5.80 11.11
C SER A 171 16.38 5.58 11.49
N GLY A 172 15.79 6.53 12.23
CA GLY A 172 14.45 6.42 12.80
C GLY A 172 14.44 6.19 14.31
N ALA A 173 14.77 7.21 15.10
CA ALA A 173 14.86 7.06 16.56
C ALA A 173 13.52 7.08 17.30
N PHE A 174 12.53 7.80 16.75
CA PHE A 174 11.26 8.14 17.42
C PHE A 174 11.43 8.59 18.89
N LYS A 175 10.95 7.79 19.86
CA LYS A 175 11.06 8.04 21.31
C LYS A 175 12.38 7.53 21.92
N GLY A 176 13.24 6.88 21.15
CA GLY A 176 14.55 6.35 21.55
C GLY A 176 14.54 4.90 22.06
N HIS A 177 13.48 4.12 21.78
CA HIS A 177 13.39 2.74 22.27
C HIS A 177 14.43 1.82 21.62
N SER A 178 14.56 1.84 20.31
CA SER A 178 15.61 1.12 19.57
C SER A 178 17.02 1.57 19.95
N THR A 179 17.23 2.88 20.16
CA THR A 179 18.48 3.42 20.71
C THR A 179 18.81 2.81 22.08
N TRP A 180 17.80 2.67 22.97
CA TRP A 180 17.95 2.02 24.27
C TRP A 180 18.31 0.54 24.11
N VAL A 181 17.64 -0.18 23.20
CA VAL A 181 17.93 -1.60 22.91
C VAL A 181 19.38 -1.77 22.43
N LEU A 182 19.85 -0.93 21.50
CA LEU A 182 21.22 -0.94 21.01
C LEU A 182 22.24 -0.70 22.14
N ARG A 183 21.94 0.25 23.05
CA ARG A 183 22.79 0.52 24.22
C ARG A 183 22.81 -0.67 25.20
N GLN A 184 21.69 -1.36 25.40
CA GLN A 184 21.66 -2.57 26.24
C GLN A 184 22.42 -3.75 25.59
N ALA A 185 22.47 -3.80 24.25
CA ALA A 185 23.25 -4.81 23.54
C ALA A 185 24.76 -4.54 23.66
N ASN A 186 25.18 -3.31 23.38
CA ASN A 186 26.59 -2.94 23.39
C ASN A 186 26.78 -1.63 24.20
N PRO A 187 27.05 -1.74 25.52
CA PRO A 187 27.10 -0.59 26.44
C PRO A 187 28.12 0.48 26.08
N ASP A 188 29.25 0.11 25.50
CA ASP A 188 30.36 1.03 25.20
C ASP A 188 30.45 1.44 23.72
N THR A 189 29.77 0.71 22.82
CA THR A 189 29.84 0.98 21.39
C THR A 189 29.18 2.32 21.05
N PRO A 190 29.83 3.20 20.27
CA PRO A 190 29.24 4.45 19.82
C PRO A 190 27.95 4.24 19.02
N ILE A 191 27.00 5.17 19.19
CA ILE A 191 25.74 5.18 18.43
C ILE A 191 25.64 6.50 17.66
N VAL A 192 25.26 6.39 16.39
CA VAL A 192 24.85 7.54 15.56
C VAL A 192 23.37 7.37 15.25
N SER A 193 22.54 8.34 15.62
CA SER A 193 21.10 8.28 15.41
C SER A 193 20.64 9.42 14.50
N LEU A 194 19.91 9.09 13.44
CA LEU A 194 19.34 10.03 12.48
C LEU A 194 17.82 10.03 12.66
N SER A 195 17.26 11.19 12.99
CA SER A 195 15.82 11.32 13.18
C SER A 195 15.40 12.77 12.95
N PRO A 196 14.32 13.04 12.19
CA PRO A 196 13.83 14.41 12.01
C PRO A 196 13.58 15.13 13.34
N ARG A 197 13.20 14.39 14.39
CA ARG A 197 12.91 14.92 15.72
C ARG A 197 13.74 14.21 16.78
N HIS A 198 14.47 14.98 17.58
CA HIS A 198 15.27 14.46 18.69
C HIS A 198 14.38 13.79 19.77
N PRO A 199 14.74 12.62 20.31
CA PRO A 199 13.91 11.89 21.30
C PRO A 199 13.54 12.71 22.54
N GLU A 200 14.42 13.61 22.99
CA GLU A 200 14.16 14.55 24.09
C GLU A 200 12.86 15.35 23.91
N LYS A 201 12.45 15.64 22.66
CA LYS A 201 11.22 16.38 22.38
C LYS A 201 9.95 15.61 22.74
N TYR A 202 10.05 14.31 23.02
CA TYR A 202 8.94 13.47 23.48
C TYR A 202 8.85 13.40 25.01
N LEU A 203 9.91 13.75 25.76
CA LEU A 203 9.89 13.77 27.24
C LEU A 203 8.78 14.66 27.82
N LYS A 204 8.37 15.70 27.08
CA LYS A 204 7.26 16.58 27.46
C LYS A 204 5.87 15.93 27.33
N LYS A 205 5.75 14.87 26.52
CA LYS A 205 4.50 14.18 26.21
C LYS A 205 4.39 12.81 26.87
N GLY A 206 5.49 12.29 27.39
CA GLY A 206 5.54 10.98 28.04
C GLY A 206 6.97 10.44 28.08
N PRO A 207 7.13 9.17 28.50
CA PRO A 207 8.44 8.52 28.56
C PRO A 207 9.13 8.51 27.20
N ALA A 208 10.41 8.85 27.20
CA ALA A 208 11.32 8.75 26.08
C ALA A 208 12.72 8.43 26.62
N TYR A 209 13.60 7.94 25.76
CA TYR A 209 14.97 7.65 26.09
C TYR A 209 15.91 8.52 25.26
N VAL A 210 16.93 9.07 25.93
CA VAL A 210 18.00 9.82 25.31
C VAL A 210 19.31 9.24 25.83
N ASP A 211 20.05 8.58 24.95
CA ASP A 211 21.40 8.11 25.26
C ASP A 211 22.39 9.28 25.30
N GLY A 212 23.15 9.40 26.38
CA GLY A 212 24.12 10.49 26.57
C GLY A 212 25.39 10.35 25.73
N ASN A 213 25.68 9.15 25.21
CA ASN A 213 26.86 8.86 24.38
C ASN A 213 26.48 8.67 22.89
N CYS A 214 25.27 9.04 22.50
CA CYS A 214 24.79 8.95 21.14
C CYS A 214 25.01 10.28 20.42
N THR A 215 25.51 10.21 19.18
CA THR A 215 25.58 11.36 18.28
C THR A 215 24.27 11.47 17.51
N TYR A 216 23.46 12.48 17.79
CA TYR A 216 22.19 12.70 17.11
C TYR A 216 22.32 13.69 15.96
N PHE A 217 21.91 13.26 14.77
CA PHE A 217 21.58 14.12 13.63
C PHE A 217 20.06 14.35 13.65
N ALA A 218 19.62 15.39 14.36
CA ALA A 218 18.20 15.64 14.58
C ALA A 218 17.82 17.12 14.65
N GLY A 219 16.53 17.41 14.39
CA GLY A 219 16.01 18.78 14.39
C GLY A 219 16.69 19.64 13.33
N LYS A 220 17.32 20.75 13.75
CA LYS A 220 18.03 21.65 12.84
C LYS A 220 19.28 21.01 12.20
N ASP A 221 19.85 20.02 12.87
CA ASP A 221 21.07 19.32 12.44
C ASP A 221 20.71 17.98 11.77
N PHE A 222 19.42 17.75 11.49
CA PHE A 222 18.96 16.56 10.79
C PHE A 222 19.50 16.53 9.37
N VAL A 223 19.99 15.35 8.98
CA VAL A 223 20.39 15.01 7.62
C VAL A 223 19.82 13.64 7.30
N ASP A 224 19.21 13.48 6.12
CA ASP A 224 18.74 12.16 5.67
C ASP A 224 19.94 11.20 5.51
N PHE A 225 19.77 9.94 5.88
CA PHE A 225 20.81 8.90 5.79
C PHE A 225 21.53 8.88 4.42
N GLY A 226 20.80 9.09 3.32
CA GLY A 226 21.38 9.11 1.97
C GLY A 226 22.25 10.32 1.64
N SER A 227 22.22 11.35 2.48
CA SER A 227 22.94 12.62 2.30
C SER A 227 24.07 12.81 3.31
N VAL A 228 24.25 11.89 4.26
CA VAL A 228 25.34 11.92 5.24
C VAL A 228 26.67 11.71 4.54
N ASN A 229 27.68 12.49 4.91
CA ASN A 229 29.07 12.21 4.55
C ASN A 229 29.61 11.08 5.47
N TRP A 230 29.37 9.83 5.06
CA TRP A 230 29.74 8.65 5.84
C TRP A 230 31.24 8.53 6.08
N GLU A 231 32.09 8.92 5.12
CA GLU A 231 33.55 8.91 5.31
C GLU A 231 33.97 9.79 6.50
N SER A 232 33.43 11.00 6.58
CA SER A 232 33.70 11.91 7.70
C SER A 232 33.17 11.37 9.03
N VAL A 233 31.99 10.74 9.04
CA VAL A 233 31.39 10.17 10.26
C VAL A 233 32.23 8.98 10.74
N LEU A 234 32.56 8.04 9.86
CA LEU A 234 33.37 6.87 10.21
C LEU A 234 34.75 7.29 10.75
N LYS A 235 35.41 8.26 10.09
CA LYS A 235 36.68 8.82 10.55
C LYS A 235 36.56 9.45 11.94
N LYS A 236 35.49 10.21 12.21
CA LYS A 236 35.24 10.83 13.53
C LYS A 236 35.10 9.78 14.63
N HIS A 237 34.48 8.65 14.32
CA HIS A 237 34.28 7.53 15.26
C HIS A 237 35.43 6.51 15.25
N GLY A 238 36.51 6.75 14.50
CA GLY A 238 37.67 5.86 14.46
C GLY A 238 37.41 4.52 13.74
N VAL A 239 36.35 4.41 12.95
CA VAL A 239 36.01 3.19 12.22
C VAL A 239 36.78 3.12 10.92
N THR A 240 37.61 2.09 10.75
CA THR A 240 38.41 1.86 9.54
C THR A 240 37.77 0.85 8.59
N ASP A 241 36.94 -0.08 9.10
CA ASP A 241 36.25 -1.10 8.32
C ASP A 241 34.72 -0.91 8.35
N PRO A 242 34.08 -0.50 7.24
CA PRO A 242 32.62 -0.40 7.16
C PRO A 242 31.87 -1.71 7.41
N ASN A 243 32.54 -2.86 7.28
CA ASN A 243 31.93 -4.15 7.62
C ASN A 243 31.83 -4.37 9.14
N ARG A 244 32.43 -3.51 9.97
CA ARG A 244 32.27 -3.53 11.43
C ARG A 244 31.12 -2.63 11.90
N VAL A 245 30.32 -2.10 10.99
CA VAL A 245 29.21 -1.18 11.27
C VAL A 245 27.89 -1.91 11.13
N LEU A 246 27.04 -1.81 12.16
CA LEU A 246 25.65 -2.26 12.12
C LEU A 246 24.74 -1.07 11.86
N ILE A 247 23.80 -1.22 10.92
CA ILE A 247 22.78 -0.23 10.64
C ILE A 247 21.40 -0.81 10.91
N PHE A 248 20.60 -0.05 11.65
CA PHE A 248 19.19 -0.32 11.90
C PHE A 248 18.32 0.77 11.24
N PHE A 249 17.36 0.35 10.42
CA PHE A 249 16.42 1.23 9.71
C PHE A 249 15.00 1.04 10.26
N ASP A 250 14.45 2.12 10.82
CA ASP A 250 13.08 2.27 11.33
C ASP A 250 12.54 3.68 10.99
N ASP A 251 12.96 4.21 9.83
CA ASP A 251 12.64 5.58 9.41
C ASP A 251 11.44 5.68 8.46
N HIS A 252 10.74 4.55 8.26
CA HIS A 252 9.58 4.42 7.38
C HIS A 252 9.86 4.96 5.97
N GLN A 253 11.09 4.80 5.49
CA GLN A 253 11.45 5.05 4.09
C GLN A 253 11.41 3.74 3.31
N ASN A 254 11.31 3.86 1.99
CA ASN A 254 11.41 2.72 1.08
C ASN A 254 12.68 1.89 1.35
N GLU A 255 12.53 0.62 1.73
CA GLU A 255 13.66 -0.22 2.16
C GLU A 255 14.64 -0.51 1.03
N LEU A 256 14.16 -0.67 -0.22
CA LEU A 256 15.03 -0.82 -1.38
C LEU A 256 15.90 0.42 -1.62
N LYS A 257 15.37 1.61 -1.37
CA LYS A 257 16.15 2.86 -1.43
C LYS A 257 17.22 2.86 -0.35
N ARG A 258 16.87 2.51 0.90
CA ARG A 258 17.82 2.45 2.02
C ARG A 258 18.92 1.40 1.80
N LEU A 259 18.57 0.23 1.29
CA LEU A 259 19.54 -0.79 0.87
C LEU A 259 20.54 -0.24 -0.15
N LYS A 260 20.06 0.39 -1.22
CA LYS A 260 20.94 0.99 -2.25
C LYS A 260 21.86 2.06 -1.66
N GLN A 261 21.35 2.91 -0.78
CA GLN A 261 22.14 3.94 -0.12
C GLN A 261 23.21 3.33 0.80
N ALA A 262 22.85 2.33 1.60
CA ALA A 262 23.78 1.66 2.51
C ALA A 262 24.89 0.91 1.76
N LEU A 263 24.52 0.17 0.71
CA LEU A 263 25.50 -0.53 -0.15
C LEU A 263 26.43 0.45 -0.87
N LYS A 264 25.90 1.59 -1.37
CA LYS A 264 26.72 2.65 -1.96
C LYS A 264 27.72 3.23 -0.96
N ALA A 265 27.35 3.31 0.32
CA ALA A 265 28.23 3.74 1.39
C ALA A 265 29.16 2.64 1.92
N GLY A 266 29.09 1.42 1.38
CA GLY A 266 29.98 0.31 1.71
C GLY A 266 29.53 -0.56 2.89
N PHE A 267 28.35 -0.32 3.46
CA PHE A 267 27.84 -1.06 4.61
C PHE A 267 27.22 -2.40 4.22
N ARG A 268 27.34 -3.41 5.11
CA ARG A 268 26.86 -4.78 4.86
C ARG A 268 25.94 -5.36 5.93
N HIS A 269 26.07 -4.92 7.19
CA HIS A 269 25.20 -5.39 8.26
C HIS A 269 24.03 -4.44 8.42
N LEU A 270 22.91 -4.81 7.80
CA LEU A 270 21.71 -3.99 7.73
C LEU A 270 20.56 -4.77 8.36
N VAL A 271 19.83 -4.12 9.27
CA VAL A 271 18.61 -4.60 9.89
C VAL A 271 17.52 -3.60 9.56
N PHE A 272 16.37 -4.11 9.13
CA PHE A 272 15.20 -3.32 8.78
C PHE A 272 14.06 -3.70 9.70
N GLU A 273 13.42 -2.69 10.26
CA GLU A 273 12.14 -2.78 10.95
C GLU A 273 11.00 -2.94 9.92
N ASP A 274 9.84 -3.45 10.34
CA ASP A 274 8.60 -3.35 9.57
C ASP A 274 8.55 -4.06 8.21
N ASN A 275 8.68 -5.38 8.25
CA ASN A 275 8.58 -6.23 7.05
C ASN A 275 7.11 -6.52 6.63
N TYR A 276 6.37 -5.48 6.24
CA TYR A 276 4.92 -5.52 5.97
C TYR A 276 4.47 -6.52 4.89
N ASP A 277 3.29 -7.11 5.07
CA ASP A 277 2.61 -7.87 4.01
C ASP A 277 2.17 -6.95 2.85
N THR A 278 2.02 -7.53 1.66
CA THR A 278 1.58 -6.81 0.46
C THR A 278 0.22 -6.14 0.66
N GLY A 279 0.16 -4.82 0.43
CA GLY A 279 -1.06 -4.01 0.59
C GLY A 279 -1.28 -3.46 2.00
N THR A 280 -0.33 -3.67 2.92
CA THR A 280 -0.33 -3.11 4.27
C THR A 280 0.89 -2.21 4.50
N GLY A 281 1.01 -1.62 5.70
CA GLY A 281 2.13 -0.76 6.07
C GLY A 281 2.04 0.65 5.51
N ASP A 282 3.00 1.48 5.93
CA ASP A 282 3.10 2.89 5.51
C ASP A 282 4.33 3.19 4.65
N HIS A 283 5.18 2.17 4.41
CA HIS A 283 6.30 2.23 3.50
C HIS A 283 6.53 0.90 2.79
N TYR A 284 7.41 0.93 1.78
CA TYR A 284 7.64 -0.20 0.88
C TYR A 284 8.74 -1.11 1.41
N SER A 285 8.35 -2.29 1.91
CA SER A 285 9.22 -3.28 2.56
C SER A 285 9.71 -4.39 1.63
N PHE A 286 10.71 -5.17 2.06
CA PHE A 286 11.28 -6.29 1.31
C PHE A 286 10.29 -7.40 1.08
N ARG A 287 9.39 -7.66 2.03
CA ARG A 287 8.32 -8.62 1.82
C ARG A 287 7.46 -8.23 0.62
N GLN A 288 7.09 -6.97 0.53
CA GLN A 288 6.32 -6.45 -0.60
C GLN A 288 7.11 -6.49 -1.92
N ILE A 289 8.43 -6.41 -1.88
CA ILE A 289 9.32 -6.56 -3.06
C ILE A 289 9.38 -8.02 -3.51
N CYS A 290 9.53 -8.96 -2.56
CA CYS A 290 9.64 -10.38 -2.83
C CYS A 290 8.31 -11.02 -3.24
N ASP A 291 7.19 -10.55 -2.69
CA ASP A 291 5.84 -11.05 -3.00
C ASP A 291 5.35 -10.63 -4.41
N GLN A 292 6.08 -9.75 -5.12
CA GLN A 292 5.68 -9.27 -6.45
C GLN A 292 5.66 -10.34 -7.54
N PHE A 293 6.15 -11.57 -7.29
CA PHE A 293 5.95 -12.69 -8.21
C PHE A 293 4.46 -13.00 -8.48
N TYR A 294 3.56 -12.61 -7.58
CA TYR A 294 2.10 -12.72 -7.80
C TYR A 294 1.50 -11.58 -8.64
N ILE A 295 2.26 -10.54 -8.98
CA ILE A 295 1.85 -9.52 -9.95
C ILE A 295 2.38 -9.93 -11.34
N ARG A 296 1.86 -11.05 -11.87
CA ARG A 296 1.71 -11.15 -13.34
C ARG A 296 0.70 -10.06 -13.71
N GLY A 297 1.16 -9.08 -14.48
CA GLY A 297 0.45 -7.81 -14.64
C GLY A 297 -1.01 -7.97 -15.05
N GLU A 298 -1.93 -7.67 -14.14
CA GLU A 298 -3.31 -7.24 -14.43
C GLU A 298 -3.88 -6.25 -13.39
N CYS A 299 -3.04 -5.61 -12.55
CA CYS A 299 -3.51 -4.56 -11.65
C CYS A 299 -3.34 -3.14 -12.23
N LEU A 300 -3.30 -3.01 -13.56
CA LEU A 300 -3.38 -1.71 -14.24
C LEU A 300 -4.81 -1.36 -14.70
N SER A 301 -5.71 -2.35 -14.74
CA SER A 301 -7.08 -2.15 -15.21
C SER A 301 -7.94 -1.42 -14.17
N VAL A 302 -7.83 -1.76 -12.89
CA VAL A 302 -8.68 -1.18 -11.83
C VAL A 302 -8.29 0.28 -11.53
N LEU A 303 -6.99 0.59 -11.45
CA LEU A 303 -6.55 1.97 -11.22
C LEU A 303 -6.87 2.88 -12.41
N MET A 304 -6.77 2.38 -13.66
CA MET A 304 -7.23 3.13 -14.83
C MET A 304 -8.75 3.36 -14.81
N VAL A 305 -9.56 2.37 -14.43
CA VAL A 305 -11.02 2.52 -14.37
C VAL A 305 -11.44 3.55 -13.32
N PHE A 306 -10.81 3.57 -12.14
CA PHE A 306 -11.11 4.59 -11.11
C PHE A 306 -10.72 5.99 -11.54
N VAL A 307 -9.55 6.17 -12.17
CA VAL A 307 -9.14 7.48 -12.72
C VAL A 307 -10.09 7.90 -13.85
N PHE A 308 -10.50 6.98 -14.72
CA PHE A 308 -11.45 7.28 -15.80
C PHE A 308 -12.83 7.67 -15.27
N PHE A 309 -13.34 6.99 -14.25
CA PHE A 309 -14.62 7.34 -13.61
C PHE A 309 -14.55 8.68 -12.88
N TYR A 310 -13.44 8.99 -12.20
CA TYR A 310 -13.28 10.27 -11.52
C TYR A 310 -13.18 11.43 -12.51
N VAL A 311 -12.44 11.26 -13.61
CA VAL A 311 -12.37 12.23 -14.70
C VAL A 311 -13.73 12.38 -15.40
N LEU A 312 -14.45 11.29 -15.65
CA LEU A 312 -15.79 11.32 -16.25
C LEU A 312 -16.80 12.03 -15.36
N LEU A 313 -16.83 11.74 -14.05
CA LEU A 313 -17.67 12.42 -13.07
C LEU A 313 -17.32 13.90 -12.94
N PHE A 314 -16.03 14.25 -12.99
CA PHE A 314 -15.58 15.64 -12.98
C PHE A 314 -16.00 16.41 -14.24
N VAL A 315 -15.93 15.78 -15.42
CA VAL A 315 -16.39 16.37 -16.69
C VAL A 315 -17.91 16.50 -16.73
N ILE A 316 -18.65 15.49 -16.25
CA ILE A 316 -20.12 15.53 -16.15
C ILE A 316 -20.57 16.60 -15.16
N SER A 317 -19.93 16.68 -13.98
CA SER A 317 -20.23 17.69 -12.96
C SER A 317 -19.99 19.12 -13.48
N ASN A 318 -18.87 19.36 -14.17
CA ASN A 318 -18.60 20.68 -14.76
C ASN A 318 -19.56 21.02 -15.93
N LYS A 319 -19.97 20.04 -16.74
CA LYS A 319 -21.00 20.27 -17.79
C LYS A 319 -22.40 20.50 -17.19
N MET A 320 -22.76 19.82 -16.10
CA MET A 320 -24.02 20.06 -15.39
C MET A 320 -24.02 21.43 -14.70
N HIS A 321 -22.89 21.86 -14.14
CA HIS A 321 -22.77 23.18 -13.54
C HIS A 321 -22.88 24.31 -14.58
N LEU A 322 -22.35 24.10 -15.79
CA LEU A 322 -22.50 25.02 -16.92
C LEU A 322 -23.93 25.06 -17.46
N ALA A 323 -24.59 23.89 -17.56
CA ALA A 323 -26.00 23.80 -17.94
C ALA A 323 -26.94 24.44 -16.90
N TRP A 324 -26.60 24.36 -15.62
CA TRP A 324 -27.36 25.00 -14.53
C TRP A 324 -27.18 26.52 -14.52
N LYS A 325 -25.98 27.02 -14.86
CA LYS A 325 -25.69 28.45 -14.97
C LYS A 325 -26.41 29.09 -16.17
N ILE A 326 -26.43 28.39 -17.31
CA ILE A 326 -27.17 28.83 -18.51
C ILE A 326 -28.70 28.83 -18.27
N LYS A 327 -29.23 27.88 -17.49
CA LYS A 327 -30.66 27.83 -17.16
C LYS A 327 -31.08 28.92 -16.16
N LYS A 328 -30.18 29.34 -15.27
CA LYS A 328 -30.43 30.43 -14.30
C LYS A 328 -30.41 31.81 -14.96
N ASP A 329 -29.57 32.02 -15.97
CA ASP A 329 -29.51 33.26 -16.74
C ASP A 329 -30.68 33.41 -17.75
N LEU A 330 -31.31 32.31 -18.17
CA LEU A 330 -32.49 32.30 -19.05
C LEU A 330 -33.84 32.43 -18.31
N CYS A 331 -33.90 32.16 -17.00
CA CYS A 331 -35.13 32.25 -16.19
C CYS A 331 -35.25 33.55 -15.35
N GLY A 332 -34.31 34.48 -15.47
CA GLY A 332 -34.23 35.72 -14.67
C GLY A 332 -34.83 36.99 -15.30
N ARG A 333 -35.64 36.89 -16.36
CA ARG A 333 -36.43 38.01 -16.89
C ARG A 333 -37.90 37.61 -16.94
N TYR A 334 -38.79 38.52 -16.56
CA TYR A 334 -40.22 38.35 -16.25
C TYR A 334 -40.41 37.71 -14.87
N TYR A 335 -40.77 38.43 -13.80
CA TYR A 335 -41.96 39.27 -13.63
C TYR A 335 -41.70 40.51 -12.74
N VAL A 336 -42.49 41.55 -12.98
CA VAL A 336 -42.68 42.79 -12.20
C VAL A 336 -43.27 42.49 -10.82
#